data_AF-A0A352YYD6-F1
#
_entry.id   AF-A0A352YYD6-F1
#
_cell.length_a   1.000
_cell.length_b   1.000
_cell.length_c   1.000
_cell.angle_alpha   90.00
_cell.angle_beta   90.00
_cell.angle_gamma   90.00
#
_symmetry.space_group_name_H-M   'P 1'
#
loop_
_entity.id
_entity.type
_entity.pdbx_description
1 polymer ?
#
loop_
_entity_poly.entity_id
_entity_poly.type
_entity_poly.pdbx_seq_one_letter_code
_entity_poly.pdbx_strand_id
1 'polypeptide(L)'
;MNNQFNSRRSFIKKAAMGTVAAISIPEIVSAAVLKGGPKIKLLKGQTILFQGDSITDAGRNKEDMSHNNARALGTGYAMLTAAQLMLKYAHLDLKIYNKGISGNKVFQLADRWDKDCLDLKPDIVSIL
;
A
#
# COMPACT_ATOMS: atom_id res chain seq x y z
N MET A 1 43.86 -13.67 41.75
CA MET A 1 42.39 -13.84 41.77
C MET A 1 41.81 -12.92 40.72
N ASN A 2 41.29 -13.52 39.64
CA ASN A 2 40.78 -12.85 38.44
C ASN A 2 39.56 -12.00 38.76
N ASN A 3 39.54 -10.73 38.35
CA ASN A 3 38.30 -9.96 38.25
C ASN A 3 38.00 -9.69 36.78
N GLN A 4 37.23 -10.61 36.22
CA GLN A 4 36.86 -10.67 34.83
C GLN A 4 35.41 -10.14 34.71
N PHE A 5 35.19 -9.30 33.70
CA PHE A 5 33.91 -9.02 32.99
C PHE A 5 33.07 -7.79 33.33
N ASN A 6 32.62 -7.15 32.25
CA ASN A 6 31.50 -6.21 32.09
C ASN A 6 31.76 -4.70 32.25
N SER A 7 32.51 -4.14 31.30
CA SER A 7 32.40 -2.72 30.93
C SER A 7 31.36 -2.52 29.83
N ARG A 8 30.54 -1.45 29.87
CA ARG A 8 29.62 -1.05 28.78
C ARG A 8 30.34 -0.96 27.43
N ARG A 9 31.61 -0.56 27.43
CA ARG A 9 32.47 -0.52 26.23
C ARG A 9 32.80 -1.91 25.69
N SER A 10 33.00 -2.90 26.57
CA SER A 10 33.17 -4.30 26.16
C SER A 10 31.88 -4.91 25.64
N PHE A 11 30.73 -4.53 26.20
CA PHE A 11 29.42 -4.92 25.69
C PHE A 11 29.16 -4.35 24.30
N ILE A 12 29.37 -3.03 24.09
CA ILE A 12 29.20 -2.39 22.77
C ILE A 12 30.14 -3.01 21.73
N LYS A 13 31.41 -3.27 22.07
CA LYS A 13 32.36 -3.94 21.16
C LYS A 13 31.90 -5.35 20.78
N LYS A 14 31.44 -6.14 21.75
CA LYS A 14 30.93 -7.50 21.50
C LYS A 14 29.62 -7.49 20.71
N ALA A 15 28.70 -6.56 21.02
CA ALA A 15 27.44 -6.39 20.31
C ALA A 15 27.67 -5.95 18.86
N ALA A 16 28.60 -5.02 18.60
CA ALA A 16 28.95 -4.57 17.25
C ALA A 16 29.55 -5.69 16.38
N MET A 17 30.38 -6.58 16.96
CA MET A 17 30.89 -7.76 16.23
C MET A 17 29.77 -8.75 15.89
N GLY A 18 28.84 -8.99 16.81
CA GLY A 18 27.69 -9.88 16.60
C GLY A 18 26.71 -9.36 15.54
N THR A 19 26.44 -8.05 15.52
CA THR A 19 25.54 -7.44 14.52
C THR A 19 26.13 -7.44 13.11
N VAL A 20 27.43 -7.17 12.95
CA VAL A 20 28.10 -7.25 11.64
C VAL A 20 28.09 -8.69 11.11
N ALA A 21 28.35 -9.68 11.97
CA ALA A 21 28.27 -11.08 11.58
C ALA A 21 26.84 -11.50 11.20
N ALA A 22 25.81 -11.04 11.92
CA ALA A 22 24.42 -11.32 11.61
C ALA A 22 23.96 -10.71 10.27
N ILE A 23 24.44 -9.51 9.90
CA ILE A 23 24.15 -8.90 8.60
C ILE A 23 24.84 -9.67 7.45
N SER A 24 25.93 -10.38 7.72
CA SER A 24 26.61 -11.21 6.71
C SER A 24 25.93 -12.56 6.44
N ILE A 25 24.86 -12.90 7.18
CA ILE A 25 24.08 -14.12 6.95
C ILE A 25 23.27 -13.92 5.66
N PRO A 26 23.57 -14.67 4.58
CA PRO A 26 22.91 -14.49 3.28
C PRO A 26 21.39 -14.64 3.34
N GLU A 27 20.89 -15.47 4.26
CA GLU A 27 19.46 -15.70 4.49
C GLU A 27 18.75 -14.48 5.08
N ILE A 28 19.36 -13.79 6.07
CA ILE A 28 18.76 -12.59 6.69
C ILE A 28 18.70 -11.45 5.67
N VAL A 29 19.77 -11.26 4.89
CA VAL A 29 19.79 -10.26 3.80
C VAL A 29 18.78 -10.61 2.73
N SER A 30 18.72 -11.87 2.29
CA SER A 30 17.76 -12.29 1.26
C SER A 30 16.30 -12.22 1.74
N ALA A 31 16.03 -12.39 3.03
CA ALA A 31 14.68 -12.23 3.60
C ALA A 31 14.30 -10.75 3.81
N ALA A 32 15.28 -9.88 4.10
CA ALA A 32 15.07 -8.45 4.24
C ALA A 32 14.97 -7.71 2.89
N VAL A 33 15.57 -8.25 1.84
CA VAL A 33 15.45 -7.73 0.48
C VAL A 33 14.09 -8.16 -0.08
N LEU A 34 13.18 -7.19 -0.19
CA LEU A 34 11.94 -7.35 -0.93
C LEU A 34 12.28 -7.67 -2.39
N LYS A 35 12.16 -8.94 -2.80
CA LYS A 35 12.15 -9.28 -4.23
C LYS A 35 10.97 -8.53 -4.86
N GLY A 36 11.26 -7.69 -5.86
CA GLY A 36 10.24 -6.89 -6.54
C GLY A 36 9.08 -7.78 -6.97
N GLY A 37 7.88 -7.47 -6.48
CA GLY A 37 6.67 -8.22 -6.80
C GLY A 37 6.38 -8.24 -8.30
N PRO A 38 5.46 -9.11 -8.75
CA PRO A 38 5.05 -9.14 -10.15
C PRO A 38 4.59 -7.75 -10.60
N LYS A 39 5.10 -7.31 -11.75
CA LYS A 39 4.71 -6.01 -12.33
C LYS A 39 3.27 -6.09 -12.81
N ILE A 40 2.40 -5.23 -12.30
CA ILE A 40 1.02 -5.11 -12.76
C ILE A 40 1.04 -4.53 -14.18
N LYS A 41 0.41 -5.24 -15.13
CA LYS A 41 0.26 -4.78 -16.52
C LYS A 41 -1.12 -4.12 -16.67
N LEU A 42 -1.12 -2.86 -17.09
CA LEU A 42 -2.36 -2.13 -17.39
C LEU A 42 -2.83 -2.45 -18.81
N LEU A 43 -4.13 -2.70 -18.95
CA LEU A 43 -4.81 -2.98 -20.22
C LEU A 43 -5.91 -1.94 -20.48
N LYS A 44 -6.34 -1.85 -21.73
CA LYS A 44 -7.38 -0.91 -22.15
C LYS A 44 -8.72 -1.24 -21.51
N GLY A 45 -9.42 -0.22 -21.01
CA GLY A 45 -10.77 -0.33 -20.43
C GLY A 45 -10.82 -0.93 -19.03
N GLN A 46 -9.66 -1.12 -18.37
CA GLN A 46 -9.61 -1.73 -17.05
C GLN A 46 -10.22 -0.85 -15.97
N THR A 47 -10.80 -1.51 -14.98
CA THR A 47 -11.35 -0.89 -13.77
C THR A 47 -10.35 -1.01 -12.63
N ILE A 48 -9.97 0.13 -12.06
CA ILE A 48 -9.07 0.24 -10.91
C ILE A 48 -9.86 0.78 -9.72
N LEU A 49 -9.80 0.07 -8.61
CA LEU A 49 -10.50 0.43 -7.38
C LEU A 49 -9.52 0.71 -6.24
N PHE A 50 -9.62 1.91 -5.66
CA PHE A 50 -9.01 2.22 -4.38
C PHE A 50 -9.98 1.96 -3.24
N GLN A 51 -9.54 1.20 -2.25
CA GLN A 51 -10.32 0.80 -1.10
C GLN A 51 -9.49 0.97 0.18
N GLY A 52 -10.13 1.31 1.30
CA GLY A 52 -9.42 1.60 2.53
C GLY A 52 -10.19 2.46 3.52
N ASP A 53 -9.42 3.07 4.40
CA ASP A 53 -9.92 3.92 5.49
C ASP A 53 -9.96 5.42 5.12
N SER A 54 -9.79 6.29 6.12
CA SER A 54 -9.67 7.75 5.98
C SER A 54 -8.61 8.21 4.98
N ILE A 55 -7.47 7.52 4.89
CA ILE A 55 -6.38 7.90 3.98
C ILE A 55 -6.82 7.69 2.54
N THR A 56 -7.58 6.62 2.29
CA THR A 56 -8.16 6.33 0.98
C THR A 56 -9.38 7.20 0.70
N ASP A 57 -10.30 7.38 1.66
CA ASP A 57 -11.48 8.26 1.53
C ASP A 57 -11.08 9.69 1.14
N ALA A 58 -10.20 10.30 1.93
CA ALA A 58 -9.67 11.66 1.73
C ALA A 58 -10.74 12.70 1.33
N GLY A 59 -11.92 12.62 1.96
CA GLY A 59 -13.01 13.56 1.76
C GLY A 59 -13.72 13.39 0.42
N ARG A 60 -13.67 12.22 -0.22
CA ARG A 60 -14.43 11.96 -1.45
C ARG A 60 -15.93 12.16 -1.22
N ASN A 61 -16.62 12.63 -2.26
CA ASN A 61 -18.07 12.66 -2.30
C ASN A 61 -18.59 11.23 -2.42
N LYS A 62 -19.26 10.74 -1.37
CA LYS A 62 -19.76 9.36 -1.28
C LYS A 62 -21.02 9.13 -2.09
N GLU A 63 -21.71 10.21 -2.48
CA GLU A 63 -22.92 10.17 -3.32
C GLU A 63 -22.57 10.13 -4.81
N ASP A 64 -21.38 10.60 -5.18
CA ASP A 64 -20.89 10.58 -6.55
C ASP A 64 -20.27 9.21 -6.86
N MET A 65 -20.97 8.43 -7.69
CA MET A 65 -20.56 7.09 -8.10
C MET A 65 -19.82 7.07 -9.45
N SER A 66 -19.50 8.24 -10.01
CA SER A 66 -18.76 8.31 -11.27
C SER A 66 -17.28 7.93 -11.11
N HIS A 67 -16.68 7.37 -12.16
CA HIS A 67 -15.23 7.17 -12.23
C HIS A 67 -14.51 8.42 -12.72
N ASN A 68 -13.21 8.53 -12.44
CA ASN A 68 -12.33 9.57 -13.00
C ASN A 68 -12.78 11.01 -12.68
N ASN A 69 -13.65 11.19 -11.69
CA ASN A 69 -14.16 12.47 -11.25
C ASN A 69 -13.44 12.89 -9.96
N ALA A 70 -12.89 14.10 -9.93
CA ALA A 70 -12.15 14.60 -8.77
C ALA A 70 -13.00 14.60 -7.48
N ARG A 71 -14.31 14.91 -7.56
CA ARG A 71 -15.21 14.87 -6.40
C ARG A 71 -15.40 13.44 -5.89
N ALA A 72 -15.57 12.46 -6.77
CA ALA A 72 -15.72 11.05 -6.42
C ALA A 72 -14.41 10.42 -5.90
N LEU A 73 -13.26 10.99 -6.27
CA LEU A 73 -11.94 10.50 -5.88
C LEU A 73 -11.40 11.13 -4.58
N GLY A 74 -11.93 12.28 -4.15
CA GLY A 74 -11.45 13.01 -2.97
C GLY A 74 -10.18 13.82 -3.27
N THR A 75 -9.44 14.21 -2.23
CA THR A 75 -8.25 15.07 -2.38
C THR A 75 -6.94 14.38 -1.95
N GLY A 76 -6.99 13.08 -1.72
CA GLY A 76 -5.85 12.29 -1.20
C GLY A 76 -5.07 11.55 -2.27
N TYR A 77 -4.33 10.54 -1.83
CA TYR A 77 -3.42 9.78 -2.70
C TYR A 77 -4.18 9.10 -3.86
N ALA A 78 -5.39 8.60 -3.63
CA ALA A 78 -6.20 7.97 -4.67
C ALA A 78 -6.46 8.92 -5.86
N MET A 79 -6.79 10.20 -5.59
CA MET A 79 -6.95 11.22 -6.63
C MET A 79 -5.63 11.50 -7.36
N LEU A 80 -4.53 11.67 -6.62
CA LEU A 80 -3.22 11.96 -7.21
C LEU A 80 -2.72 10.81 -8.08
N THR A 81 -2.87 9.57 -7.62
CA THR A 81 -2.52 8.37 -8.39
C THR A 81 -3.43 8.24 -9.62
N ALA A 82 -4.74 8.45 -9.47
CA ALA A 82 -5.67 8.43 -10.60
C ALA A 82 -5.29 9.47 -11.67
N ALA A 83 -5.00 10.71 -11.26
CA ALA A 83 -4.58 11.77 -12.18
C ALA A 83 -3.29 11.41 -12.93
N GLN A 84 -2.28 10.86 -12.24
CA GLN A 84 -1.04 10.42 -12.88
C GLN A 84 -1.28 9.26 -13.86
N LEU A 85 -2.13 8.29 -13.50
CA LEU A 85 -2.49 7.18 -14.38
C LEU A 85 -3.22 7.67 -15.62
N MET A 86 -4.20 8.56 -15.46
CA MET A 86 -4.94 9.15 -16.58
C MET A 86 -4.04 9.99 -17.50
N LEU A 87 -3.08 10.73 -16.93
CA LEU A 87 -2.12 11.51 -17.71
C LEU A 87 -1.18 10.60 -18.53
N LYS A 88 -0.59 9.60 -17.88
CA LYS A 88 0.43 8.73 -18.49
C LYS A 88 -0.17 7.68 -19.44
N TYR A 89 -1.39 7.23 -19.14
CA TYR A 89 -2.06 6.13 -19.83
C TYR A 89 -3.42 6.54 -20.39
N ALA A 90 -3.56 7.78 -20.86
CA ALA A 90 -4.81 8.30 -21.43
C ALA A 90 -5.40 7.38 -22.53
N HIS A 91 -4.54 6.76 -23.34
CA HIS A 91 -4.93 5.83 -24.41
C HIS A 91 -5.55 4.50 -23.92
N LEU A 92 -5.38 4.16 -22.64
CA LEU A 92 -5.94 2.94 -22.05
C LEU A 92 -7.38 3.13 -21.56
N ASP A 93 -7.93 4.34 -21.49
CA ASP A 93 -9.33 4.56 -21.06
C ASP A 93 -9.67 3.84 -19.74
N LEU A 94 -8.81 4.01 -18.74
CA LEU A 94 -8.94 3.37 -17.43
C LEU A 94 -10.13 3.95 -16.67
N LYS A 95 -10.87 3.11 -15.96
CA LYS A 95 -12.00 3.50 -15.10
C LYS A 95 -11.57 3.43 -13.64
N ILE A 96 -11.32 4.58 -13.02
CA ILE A 96 -10.73 4.66 -11.68
C ILE A 96 -11.77 5.11 -10.66
N TYR A 97 -11.95 4.31 -9.61
CA TYR A 97 -12.91 4.55 -8.54
C TYR A 97 -12.21 4.63 -7.18
N ASN A 98 -12.79 5.40 -6.27
CA ASN A 98 -12.42 5.41 -4.87
C ASN A 98 -13.64 5.06 -4.01
N LYS A 99 -13.49 4.02 -3.19
CA LYS A 99 -14.52 3.53 -2.25
C LYS A 99 -14.03 3.51 -0.81
N GLY A 100 -12.97 4.26 -0.47
CA GLY A 100 -12.52 4.41 0.90
C GLY A 100 -13.59 5.03 1.81
N ILE A 101 -13.60 4.65 3.08
CA ILE A 101 -14.52 5.19 4.10
C ILE A 101 -13.73 5.50 5.38
N SER A 102 -13.78 6.75 5.82
CA SER A 102 -13.11 7.21 7.03
C SER A 102 -13.45 6.38 8.28
N GLY A 103 -12.42 6.03 9.05
CA GLY A 103 -12.53 5.26 10.28
C GLY A 103 -12.77 3.75 10.12
N ASN A 104 -12.82 3.24 8.89
CA ASN A 104 -12.99 1.80 8.66
C ASN A 104 -11.78 0.98 9.09
N LYS A 105 -12.07 -0.21 9.63
CA LYS A 105 -11.13 -1.31 9.88
C LYS A 105 -11.48 -2.49 8.98
N VAL A 106 -10.58 -3.47 8.89
CA VAL A 106 -10.70 -4.63 7.99
C VAL A 106 -12.07 -5.32 8.03
N PHE A 107 -12.69 -5.53 9.20
CA PHE A 107 -14.01 -6.16 9.26
C PHE A 107 -15.12 -5.31 8.63
N GLN A 108 -15.04 -3.98 8.73
CA GLN A 108 -16.01 -3.06 8.12
C GLN A 108 -15.84 -2.97 6.61
N LEU A 109 -14.64 -3.30 6.08
CA LEU A 109 -14.46 -3.52 4.65
C LEU A 109 -15.18 -4.80 4.21
N ALA A 110 -15.08 -5.88 4.98
CA ALA A 110 -15.76 -7.13 4.70
C ALA A 110 -17.29 -6.95 4.66
N ASP A 111 -17.85 -6.20 5.62
CA ASP A 111 -19.30 -5.93 5.71
C ASP A 111 -19.89 -5.24 4.46
N ARG A 112 -19.07 -4.58 3.65
CA ARG A 112 -19.49 -3.87 2.43
C ARG A 112 -18.77 -4.34 1.17
N TRP A 113 -18.06 -5.46 1.24
CA TRP A 113 -17.18 -5.91 0.15
C TRP A 113 -17.94 -6.22 -1.13
N ASP A 114 -19.13 -6.82 -1.02
CA ASP A 114 -19.96 -7.14 -2.19
C ASP A 114 -20.30 -5.87 -2.97
N LYS A 115 -20.91 -4.89 -2.30
CA LYS A 115 -21.39 -3.64 -2.90
C LYS A 115 -20.26 -2.71 -3.36
N ASP A 116 -19.24 -2.54 -2.53
CA ASP A 116 -18.19 -1.54 -2.77
C ASP A 116 -16.99 -2.10 -3.57
N CYS A 117 -16.92 -3.41 -3.80
CA CYS A 117 -15.84 -4.05 -4.54
C CYS A 117 -16.36 -5.03 -5.60
N LEU A 118 -17.07 -6.11 -5.21
CA LEU A 118 -17.38 -7.20 -6.14
C LEU A 118 -18.37 -6.78 -7.25
N ASP A 119 -19.39 -6.00 -6.91
CA ASP A 119 -20.37 -5.47 -7.87
C ASP A 119 -19.72 -4.58 -8.95
N LEU A 120 -18.61 -3.93 -8.60
CA LEU A 120 -17.84 -3.08 -9.51
C LEU A 120 -16.96 -3.89 -10.48
N LYS A 121 -16.70 -5.17 -10.18
CA LYS A 121 -15.83 -6.07 -10.97
C LYS A 121 -14.47 -5.44 -11.32
N PRO A 122 -13.69 -4.97 -10.33
CA PRO A 122 -12.41 -4.35 -10.59
C PRO A 122 -11.39 -5.36 -11.13
N ASP A 123 -10.60 -4.93 -12.11
CA ASP A 123 -9.44 -5.69 -12.59
C ASP A 123 -8.26 -5.55 -11.61
N ILE A 124 -8.18 -4.40 -10.92
CA ILE A 124 -7.11 -4.06 -9.98
C ILE A 124 -7.74 -3.44 -8.74
N VAL A 125 -7.38 -3.96 -7.56
CA VAL A 125 -7.78 -3.40 -6.26
C VAL A 125 -6.55 -2.99 -5.46
N SER A 126 -6.52 -1.74 -5.02
CA SER A 126 -5.55 -1.21 -4.05
C SER A 126 -6.23 -1.13 -2.69
N ILE A 127 -5.62 -1.72 -1.66
CA ILE A 127 -6.10 -1.68 -0.27
C ILE A 127 -5.04 -0.96 0.58
N LEU A 128 -5.46 0.12 1.25
CA LEU A 128 -4.64 0.86 2.22
C LEU A 128 -5.44 1.15 3.49
#